data_AF-A0A1I5WTG5-F1
#
_entry.id   AF-A0A1I5WTG5-F1
#
_cell.length_a   1.000
_cell.length_b   1.000
_cell.length_c   1.000
_cell.angle_alpha   90.00
_cell.angle_beta   90.00
_cell.angle_gamma   90.00
#
_symmetry.space_group_name_H-M   'P 1'
#
loop_
_entity.id
_entity.type
_entity.pdbx_description
1 polymer ?
#
loop_
_entity_poly.entity_id
_entity_poly.type
_entity_poly.pdbx_seq_one_letter_code
_entity_poly.pdbx_strand_id
1 'polypeptide(L)'
;MYCPIRKRTYKVTNKPEEKVRQWWLYQLRDHYGYSFDRIGVEVPVKVGSSEAKKKADIVVYTDKTKRFPRIFVEVKKQNRTDGLDQLEVYMNATGCRLGLWSNGGPSNVYLLRIEPAEGQEEASWRELRNIPSANEKLEDVDSPITRAHLAPVEDFLSILRECEDHIKAHEGVNVFDEIL
;
A
#
# COMPACT_ATOMS: atom_id res chain seq x y z
N MET A 1 -17.61 -9.57 -12.59
CA MET A 1 -16.97 -9.64 -11.26
C MET A 1 -17.82 -8.85 -10.28
N TYR A 2 -18.20 -9.44 -9.15
CA TYR A 2 -19.08 -8.80 -8.16
C TYR A 2 -18.27 -8.11 -7.06
N CYS A 3 -18.64 -6.88 -6.75
CA CYS A 3 -18.06 -6.12 -5.64
C CYS A 3 -18.94 -6.21 -4.39
N PRO A 4 -18.44 -6.85 -3.31
CA PRO A 4 -19.24 -7.10 -2.11
C PRO A 4 -19.58 -5.84 -1.34
N ILE A 5 -18.72 -4.82 -1.39
CA ILE A 5 -18.88 -3.58 -0.63
C ILE A 5 -19.90 -2.65 -1.30
N ARG A 6 -19.85 -2.50 -2.63
CA ARG A 6 -20.79 -1.65 -3.40
C ARG A 6 -22.03 -2.39 -3.87
N LYS A 7 -22.11 -3.71 -3.64
CA LYS A 7 -23.22 -4.58 -4.03
C LYS A 7 -23.59 -4.48 -5.51
N ARG A 8 -22.58 -4.44 -6.39
CA ARG A 8 -22.79 -4.33 -7.84
C ARG A 8 -21.79 -5.16 -8.63
N THR A 9 -22.21 -5.58 -9.83
CA THR A 9 -21.36 -6.32 -10.76
C THR A 9 -20.68 -5.37 -11.74
N TYR A 10 -19.38 -5.58 -11.95
CA TYR A 10 -18.59 -4.88 -12.95
C TYR A 10 -18.31 -5.76 -14.16
N LYS A 11 -18.39 -5.12 -15.34
CA LYS A 11 -17.86 -5.66 -16.59
C LYS A 11 -16.34 -5.67 -16.53
N VAL A 12 -15.76 -6.84 -16.71
CA VAL A 12 -14.32 -7.13 -16.49
C VAL A 12 -13.46 -6.69 -17.67
N THR A 13 -14.05 -6.52 -18.85
CA THR A 13 -13.35 -6.45 -20.13
C THR A 13 -12.35 -5.30 -20.25
N ASN A 14 -12.51 -4.18 -19.54
CA ASN A 14 -11.61 -3.01 -19.65
C ASN A 14 -11.26 -2.36 -18.30
N LYS A 15 -11.20 -3.13 -17.20
CA LYS A 15 -10.89 -2.58 -15.87
C LYS A 15 -9.81 -3.40 -15.16
N PRO A 16 -8.56 -3.39 -15.63
CA PRO A 16 -7.48 -4.21 -15.06
C PRO A 16 -7.22 -3.89 -13.59
N GLU A 17 -7.16 -2.60 -13.22
CA GLU A 17 -7.00 -2.17 -11.83
C GLU A 17 -8.18 -2.59 -10.94
N GLU A 18 -9.42 -2.56 -11.46
CA GLU A 18 -10.58 -3.07 -10.71
C GLU A 18 -10.45 -4.55 -10.40
N LYS A 19 -9.81 -5.36 -11.26
CA LYS A 19 -9.56 -6.77 -10.94
C LYS A 19 -8.64 -6.91 -9.74
N VAL A 20 -7.57 -6.11 -9.69
CA VAL A 20 -6.62 -6.06 -8.56
C VAL A 20 -7.32 -5.57 -7.29
N ARG A 21 -8.13 -4.50 -7.40
CA ARG A 21 -8.95 -3.98 -6.30
C ARG A 21 -9.85 -5.07 -5.72
N GLN A 22 -10.62 -5.77 -6.57
CA GLN A 22 -11.52 -6.83 -6.14
C GLN A 22 -10.76 -8.00 -5.52
N TRP A 23 -9.64 -8.41 -6.10
CA TRP A 23 -8.78 -9.44 -5.52
C TRP A 23 -8.34 -9.06 -4.10
N TRP A 24 -7.87 -7.82 -3.89
CA TRP A 24 -7.49 -7.34 -2.56
C TRP A 24 -8.65 -7.28 -1.57
N LEU A 25 -9.87 -6.96 -2.00
CA LEU A 25 -11.03 -7.02 -1.10
C LEU A 25 -11.21 -8.43 -0.51
N TYR A 26 -11.05 -9.46 -1.34
CA TYR A 26 -11.14 -10.84 -0.88
C TYR A 26 -9.92 -11.25 -0.06
N GLN A 27 -8.70 -10.85 -0.43
CA GLN A 27 -7.51 -11.09 0.40
C GLN A 27 -7.63 -10.48 1.79
N LEU A 28 -8.06 -9.22 1.88
CA LEU A 28 -8.28 -8.53 3.16
C LEU A 28 -9.29 -9.25 4.04
N ARG A 29 -10.34 -9.84 3.45
CA ARG A 29 -11.33 -10.64 4.18
C ARG A 29 -10.80 -12.02 4.57
N ASP A 30 -10.31 -12.78 3.60
CA ASP A 30 -10.08 -14.21 3.73
C ASP A 30 -8.73 -14.52 4.37
N HIS A 31 -7.71 -13.74 4.05
CA HIS A 31 -6.36 -13.92 4.57
C HIS A 31 -6.10 -13.05 5.80
N TYR A 32 -6.48 -11.76 5.75
CA TYR A 32 -6.23 -10.82 6.83
C TYR A 32 -7.39 -10.68 7.83
N GLY A 33 -8.53 -11.32 7.61
CA GLY A 33 -9.65 -11.36 8.57
C GLY A 33 -10.45 -10.06 8.71
N TYR A 34 -10.28 -9.09 7.81
CA TYR A 34 -11.07 -7.86 7.79
C TYR A 34 -12.42 -8.09 7.10
N SER A 35 -13.50 -8.13 7.88
CA SER A 35 -14.87 -8.23 7.34
C SER A 35 -15.19 -7.07 6.39
N PHE A 36 -16.01 -7.31 5.35
CA PHE A 36 -16.33 -6.29 4.34
C PHE A 36 -16.98 -5.02 4.90
N ASP A 37 -17.66 -5.11 6.05
CA ASP A 37 -18.25 -3.96 6.75
C ASP A 37 -17.20 -3.08 7.43
N ARG A 38 -15.95 -3.52 7.54
CA ARG A 38 -14.78 -2.74 7.97
C ARG A 38 -13.97 -2.18 6.80
N ILE A 39 -14.42 -2.37 5.55
CA ILE A 39 -13.67 -1.95 4.36
C ILE A 39 -14.48 -0.90 3.59
N GLY A 40 -13.82 0.16 3.14
CA GLY A 40 -14.33 1.17 2.21
C GLY A 40 -13.63 1.08 0.85
N VAL A 41 -14.30 1.51 -0.21
CA VAL A 41 -13.73 1.59 -1.57
C VAL A 41 -13.97 2.97 -2.16
N GLU A 42 -13.01 3.49 -2.92
CA GLU A 42 -13.03 4.85 -3.48
C GLU A 42 -13.35 5.92 -2.42
N VAL A 43 -12.71 5.82 -1.26
CA VAL A 43 -13.00 6.64 -0.09
C VAL A 43 -12.45 8.05 -0.29
N PRO A 44 -13.28 9.10 -0.25
CA PRO A 44 -12.81 10.47 -0.35
C PRO A 44 -11.89 10.85 0.82
N VAL A 45 -10.69 11.31 0.52
CA VAL A 45 -9.71 11.83 1.47
C VAL A 45 -9.52 13.33 1.22
N LYS A 46 -9.58 14.11 2.30
CA LYS A 46 -9.28 15.54 2.24
C LYS A 46 -7.76 15.72 2.28
N VAL A 47 -7.18 16.25 1.21
CA VAL A 47 -5.73 16.49 1.11
C VAL A 47 -5.51 18.00 1.00
N GLY A 48 -4.81 18.57 1.98
CA GLY A 48 -4.53 20.00 2.05
C GLY A 48 -5.79 20.89 2.15
N SER A 49 -5.64 22.15 1.71
CA SER A 49 -6.70 23.16 1.66
C SER A 49 -7.58 23.06 0.41
N SER A 50 -7.21 22.20 -0.55
CA SER A 50 -7.97 22.05 -1.80
C SER A 50 -9.38 21.47 -1.56
N GLU A 51 -10.36 22.02 -2.26
CA GLU A 51 -11.76 21.54 -2.22
C GLU A 51 -11.94 20.18 -2.93
N ALA A 52 -10.99 19.81 -3.80
CA ALA A 52 -11.03 18.56 -4.55
C ALA A 52 -10.62 17.37 -3.67
N LYS A 53 -11.59 16.53 -3.29
CA LYS A 53 -11.33 15.27 -2.59
C LYS A 53 -10.70 14.26 -3.56
N LYS A 54 -9.46 13.84 -3.28
CA LYS A 54 -8.88 12.63 -3.88
C LYS A 54 -9.56 11.40 -3.28
N LYS A 55 -9.53 10.26 -3.97
CA LYS A 55 -10.17 9.03 -3.48
C LYS A 55 -9.13 7.93 -3.34
N ALA A 56 -8.98 7.41 -2.13
CA ALA A 56 -8.19 6.21 -1.89
C ALA A 56 -8.95 4.98 -2.42
N ASP A 57 -8.23 4.04 -3.04
CA ASP A 57 -8.84 2.88 -3.67
C ASP A 57 -9.58 2.00 -2.67
N ILE A 58 -8.91 1.66 -1.57
CA ILE A 58 -9.45 0.85 -0.49
C ILE A 58 -8.96 1.46 0.85
N VAL A 59 -9.86 1.48 1.84
CA VAL A 59 -9.51 1.84 3.22
C VAL A 59 -10.03 0.75 4.14
N VAL A 60 -9.15 0.18 4.95
CA VAL A 60 -9.50 -0.73 6.04
C VAL A 60 -9.64 0.09 7.32
N TYR A 61 -10.71 -0.14 8.07
CA TYR A 61 -11.02 0.59 9.30
C TYR A 61 -10.79 -0.28 10.54
N THR A 62 -10.53 0.37 11.68
CA THR A 62 -10.38 -0.29 12.98
C THR A 62 -11.57 -1.18 13.31
N ASP A 63 -12.77 -0.74 12.96
CA ASP A 63 -14.04 -1.40 13.24
C ASP A 63 -15.13 -0.97 12.24
N LYS A 64 -16.32 -1.57 12.38
CA LYS A 64 -17.47 -1.35 11.47
C LYS A 64 -18.05 0.06 11.50
N THR A 65 -17.70 0.90 12.48
CA THR A 65 -18.14 2.31 12.51
C THR A 65 -17.47 3.14 11.43
N LYS A 66 -16.36 2.64 10.85
CA LYS A 66 -15.55 3.31 9.81
C LYS A 66 -15.09 4.72 10.19
N ARG A 67 -14.88 4.96 11.49
CA ARG A 67 -14.43 6.25 12.01
C ARG A 67 -12.92 6.44 11.86
N PHE A 68 -12.15 5.39 12.16
CA PHE A 68 -10.69 5.46 12.19
C PHE A 68 -10.09 4.55 11.12
N PRO A 69 -9.47 5.12 10.07
CA PRO A 69 -8.67 4.35 9.12
C PRO A 69 -7.56 3.61 9.84
N ARG A 70 -7.40 2.33 9.52
CA ARG A 70 -6.33 1.46 10.03
C ARG A 70 -5.25 1.24 8.97
N ILE A 71 -5.66 1.04 7.71
CA ILE A 71 -4.74 0.77 6.59
C ILE A 71 -5.29 1.47 5.33
N PHE A 72 -4.44 2.22 4.65
CA PHE A 72 -4.71 2.67 3.28
C PHE A 72 -4.15 1.65 2.29
N VAL A 73 -4.94 1.33 1.26
CA VAL A 73 -4.50 0.41 0.21
C VAL A 73 -4.69 1.10 -1.14
N GLU A 74 -3.58 1.30 -1.85
CA GLU A 74 -3.53 1.85 -3.20
C GLU A 74 -3.26 0.70 -4.18
N VAL A 75 -4.06 0.58 -5.23
CA VAL A 75 -3.89 -0.48 -6.22
C VAL A 75 -3.62 0.10 -7.61
N LYS A 76 -2.76 -0.57 -8.36
CA LYS A 76 -2.52 -0.25 -9.77
C LYS A 76 -2.87 -1.44 -10.66
N LYS A 77 -2.97 -1.19 -11.96
CA LYS A 77 -2.97 -2.26 -12.97
C LYS A 77 -1.63 -3.00 -12.93
N GLN A 78 -1.64 -4.28 -13.30
CA GLN A 78 -0.42 -5.10 -13.41
C GLN A 78 0.70 -4.39 -14.19
N ASN A 79 1.94 -4.63 -13.78
CA ASN A 79 3.18 -4.09 -14.34
C ASN A 79 3.38 -2.57 -14.18
N ARG A 80 2.58 -1.90 -13.35
CA ARG A 80 2.82 -0.52 -12.92
C ARG A 80 3.54 -0.49 -11.59
N THR A 81 4.43 0.48 -11.41
CA THR A 81 5.27 0.67 -10.22
C THR A 81 5.08 2.06 -9.58
N ASP A 82 4.23 2.91 -10.16
CA ASP A 82 3.93 4.25 -9.64
C ASP A 82 2.80 4.25 -8.60
N GLY A 83 2.72 5.32 -7.81
CA GLY A 83 1.61 5.57 -6.88
C GLY A 83 1.92 5.33 -5.40
N LEU A 84 3.17 5.05 -5.04
CA LEU A 84 3.62 5.10 -3.64
C LEU A 84 3.41 6.50 -3.04
N ASP A 85 3.80 7.56 -3.75
CA ASP A 85 3.59 8.95 -3.31
C ASP A 85 2.10 9.25 -3.03
N GLN A 86 1.20 8.67 -3.82
CA GLN A 86 -0.24 8.84 -3.63
C GLN A 86 -0.70 8.20 -2.31
N LEU A 87 -0.19 7.00 -2.00
CA LEU A 87 -0.42 6.31 -0.74
C LEU A 87 0.14 7.11 0.45
N GLU A 88 1.37 7.60 0.34
CA GLU A 88 2.03 8.42 1.37
C GLU A 88 1.25 9.72 1.66
N VAL A 89 0.75 10.38 0.61
CA VAL A 89 -0.11 11.56 0.73
C VAL A 89 -1.39 11.25 1.54
N TYR A 90 -2.03 10.11 1.31
CA TYR A 90 -3.22 9.73 2.09
C TYR A 90 -2.89 9.42 3.56
N MET A 91 -1.77 8.74 3.78
CA MET A 91 -1.29 8.42 5.13
C MET A 91 -0.96 9.70 5.91
N ASN A 92 -0.24 10.65 5.31
CA ASN A 92 0.07 11.96 5.90
C ASN A 92 -1.20 12.77 6.18
N ALA A 93 -2.12 12.87 5.21
CA ALA A 93 -3.33 13.68 5.36
C ALA A 93 -4.27 13.18 6.48
N THR A 94 -4.15 11.91 6.88
CA THR A 94 -5.05 11.29 7.86
C THR A 94 -4.37 10.87 9.15
N GLY A 95 -3.03 10.92 9.22
CA GLY A 95 -2.24 10.35 10.32
C GLY A 95 -2.28 8.81 10.36
N CYS A 96 -2.82 8.14 9.33
CA CYS A 96 -2.84 6.69 9.29
C CYS A 96 -1.42 6.14 9.13
N ARG A 97 -1.05 5.20 10.00
CA ARG A 97 0.32 4.69 10.07
C ARG A 97 0.64 3.59 9.07
N LEU A 98 -0.36 2.84 8.61
CA LEU A 98 -0.16 1.67 7.75
C LEU A 98 -0.65 1.93 6.32
N GLY A 99 0.18 1.53 5.37
CA GLY A 99 -0.11 1.58 3.94
C GLY A 99 0.21 0.25 3.26
N LEU A 100 -0.50 -0.01 2.17
CA LEU A 100 -0.23 -1.10 1.24
C LEU A 100 -0.36 -0.57 -0.17
N TRP A 101 0.66 -0.79 -0.99
CA TRP A 101 0.60 -0.59 -2.42
C TRP A 101 0.73 -1.93 -3.14
N SER A 102 -0.05 -2.12 -4.20
CA SER A 102 0.02 -3.35 -4.99
C SER A 102 -0.46 -3.17 -6.43
N ASN A 103 0.20 -3.81 -7.37
CA ASN A 103 -0.26 -3.94 -8.76
C ASN A 103 -0.87 -5.33 -9.07
N GLY A 104 -1.08 -6.17 -8.05
CA GLY A 104 -1.56 -7.54 -8.18
C GLY A 104 -0.51 -8.56 -8.66
N GLY A 105 0.76 -8.16 -8.71
CA GLY A 105 1.92 -9.03 -8.91
C GLY A 105 2.55 -9.51 -7.61
N PRO A 106 3.75 -10.12 -7.67
CA PRO A 106 4.45 -10.64 -6.48
C PRO A 106 4.97 -9.53 -5.55
N SER A 107 5.34 -8.38 -6.11
CA SER A 107 5.92 -7.26 -5.38
C SER A 107 4.83 -6.32 -4.83
N ASN A 108 4.47 -6.52 -3.57
CA ASN A 108 3.65 -5.60 -2.80
C ASN A 108 4.56 -4.78 -1.89
N VAL A 109 4.25 -3.50 -1.71
CA VAL A 109 4.96 -2.63 -0.75
C VAL A 109 4.05 -2.40 0.45
N TYR A 110 4.55 -2.70 1.64
CA TYR A 110 3.84 -2.45 2.89
C TYR A 110 4.56 -1.32 3.61
N LEU A 111 3.88 -0.22 3.92
CA LEU A 111 4.49 0.97 4.50
C LEU A 111 4.09 1.18 5.95
N LEU A 112 5.07 1.55 6.77
CA LEU A 112 4.87 2.16 8.07
C LEU A 112 5.29 3.63 8.01
N ARG A 113 4.34 4.53 8.30
CA ARG A 113 4.63 5.93 8.60
C ARG A 113 5.14 6.07 10.04
N ILE A 114 6.28 6.73 10.15
CA ILE A 114 6.96 7.08 11.39
C ILE A 114 6.68 8.56 11.64
N GLU A 115 6.17 8.88 12.82
CA GLU A 115 5.96 10.27 13.22
C GLU A 115 7.31 11.00 13.33
N PRO A 116 7.35 12.30 12.99
CA PRO A 116 8.57 13.10 13.16
C PRO A 116 9.09 13.02 14.60
N ALA A 117 10.40 12.81 14.74
CA ALA A 117 11.06 12.92 16.05
C ALA A 117 11.18 14.38 16.49
N GLU A 118 11.58 14.61 17.74
CA GLU A 118 11.88 15.95 18.24
C GLU A 118 12.94 16.63 17.35
N GLY A 119 12.63 17.82 16.84
CA GLY A 119 13.48 18.56 15.90
C GLY A 119 13.32 18.19 14.42
N GLN A 120 12.39 17.29 14.08
CA GLN A 120 12.01 16.99 12.69
C GLN A 120 10.59 17.50 12.41
N GLU A 121 10.38 18.06 11.22
CA GLU A 121 9.06 18.57 10.79
C GLU A 121 8.28 17.54 9.96
N GLU A 122 8.99 16.68 9.22
CA GLU A 122 8.39 15.76 8.25
C GLU A 122 8.34 14.33 8.79
N ALA A 123 7.27 13.62 8.41
CA ALA A 123 7.16 12.19 8.67
C ALA A 123 8.13 11.43 7.76
N SER A 124 8.54 10.24 8.20
CA SER A 124 9.32 9.32 7.37
C SER A 124 8.60 7.99 7.19
N TRP A 125 9.07 7.19 6.25
CA TRP A 125 8.49 5.90 5.92
C TRP A 125 9.54 4.82 5.95
N ARG A 126 9.09 3.63 6.31
CA ARG A 126 9.86 2.41 6.09
C ARG A 126 8.95 1.29 5.64
N GLU A 127 9.55 0.33 4.99
CA GLU A 127 8.84 -0.88 4.60
C GLU A 127 8.64 -1.84 5.78
N LEU A 128 7.49 -2.49 5.77
CA LEU A 128 7.15 -3.64 6.60
C LEU A 128 7.22 -4.90 5.75
N ARG A 129 7.36 -6.05 6.42
CA ARG A 129 7.23 -7.34 5.76
C ARG A 129 5.80 -7.59 5.27
N ASN A 130 4.82 -7.14 6.05
CA ASN A 130 3.41 -7.31 5.76
C ASN A 130 2.57 -6.29 6.55
N ILE A 131 1.30 -6.15 6.19
CA ILE A 131 0.28 -5.53 7.04
C ILE A 131 -0.21 -6.50 8.12
N PRO A 132 -0.64 -6.01 9.30
CA PRO A 132 -1.22 -6.87 10.33
C PRO A 132 -2.62 -7.36 9.91
N SER A 133 -2.96 -8.59 10.25
CA SER A 133 -4.34 -9.09 10.22
C SER A 133 -5.23 -8.35 11.22
N ALA A 134 -6.53 -8.59 11.14
CA ALA A 134 -7.55 -7.99 12.01
C ALA A 134 -7.27 -8.15 13.50
N ASN A 135 -6.63 -9.25 13.90
CA ASN A 135 -6.36 -9.61 15.29
C ASN A 135 -4.91 -9.36 15.72
N GLU A 136 -4.03 -9.01 14.79
CA GLU A 136 -2.64 -8.64 15.08
C GLU A 136 -2.51 -7.15 15.35
N LYS A 137 -1.46 -6.79 16.08
CA LYS A 137 -0.99 -5.41 16.27
C LYS A 137 0.14 -5.11 15.30
N LEU A 138 0.53 -3.83 15.24
CA LEU A 138 1.69 -3.42 14.44
C LEU A 138 2.95 -4.19 14.87
N GLU A 139 3.21 -4.28 16.17
CA GLU A 139 4.40 -4.95 16.75
C GLU A 139 4.58 -6.40 16.27
N ASP A 140 3.47 -7.10 16.02
CA ASP A 140 3.46 -8.50 15.57
C ASP A 140 4.00 -8.66 14.14
N VAL A 141 3.86 -7.64 13.29
CA VAL A 141 4.38 -7.62 11.91
C VAL A 141 5.63 -6.76 11.75
N ASP A 142 6.06 -6.12 12.84
CA ASP A 142 7.17 -5.17 12.88
C ASP A 142 8.49 -5.77 13.40
N SER A 143 8.50 -7.08 13.63
CA SER A 143 9.69 -7.78 14.11
C SER A 143 10.69 -8.05 12.96
N PRO A 144 12.01 -7.94 13.22
CA PRO A 144 13.02 -8.26 12.21
C PRO A 144 12.95 -9.72 11.78
N ILE A 145 13.20 -9.96 10.49
CA ILE A 145 13.28 -11.31 9.91
C ILE A 145 14.42 -12.06 10.59
N THR A 146 14.10 -13.12 11.33
CA THR A 146 15.08 -14.14 11.70
C THR A 146 15.30 -15.06 10.51
N ARG A 147 16.45 -15.75 10.43
CA ARG A 147 16.76 -16.69 9.33
C ARG A 147 15.65 -17.72 9.06
N ALA A 148 14.83 -18.03 10.06
CA ALA A 148 13.71 -18.96 9.96
C ALA A 148 12.52 -18.44 9.11
N HIS A 149 12.45 -17.13 8.84
CA HIS A 149 11.36 -16.51 8.10
C HIS A 149 11.70 -16.21 6.63
N LEU A 150 12.91 -16.54 6.18
CA LEU A 150 13.35 -16.35 4.79
C LEU A 150 12.77 -17.47 3.91
N ALA A 151 12.05 -17.08 2.86
CA ALA A 151 11.76 -17.98 1.75
C ALA A 151 12.97 -18.03 0.80
N PRO A 152 13.23 -19.16 0.12
CA PRO A 152 14.23 -19.23 -0.92
C PRO A 152 13.95 -18.19 -2.00
N VAL A 153 14.99 -17.50 -2.47
CA VAL A 153 14.87 -16.59 -3.61
C VAL A 153 14.76 -17.44 -4.87
N GLU A 154 13.58 -17.47 -5.49
CA GLU A 154 13.34 -18.25 -6.71
C GLU A 154 13.73 -17.50 -7.99
N ASP A 155 13.63 -16.16 -8.00
CA ASP A 155 14.01 -15.33 -9.13
C ASP A 155 14.87 -14.13 -8.69
N PHE A 156 16.17 -14.37 -8.54
CA PHE A 156 17.12 -13.34 -8.13
C PHE A 156 17.26 -12.22 -9.17
N LEU A 157 17.10 -12.54 -10.46
CA LEU A 157 17.26 -11.58 -11.54
C LEU A 157 16.11 -10.58 -11.59
N SER A 158 14.87 -11.00 -11.27
CA SER A 158 13.75 -10.06 -11.19
C SER A 158 13.91 -9.09 -10.02
N ILE A 159 14.35 -9.56 -8.86
CA ILE A 159 14.59 -8.73 -7.67
C ILE A 159 15.69 -7.70 -7.96
N LEU A 160 16.79 -8.13 -8.59
CA LEU A 160 17.89 -7.23 -8.94
C LEU A 160 17.45 -6.12 -9.91
N ARG A 161 16.62 -6.46 -10.90
CA ARG A 161 16.03 -5.49 -11.83
C ARG A 161 15.09 -4.51 -11.14
N GLU A 162 14.30 -4.99 -10.19
CA GLU A 162 13.42 -4.13 -9.38
C GLU A 162 14.24 -3.14 -8.55
N CYS A 163 15.35 -3.57 -7.95
CA CYS A 163 16.30 -2.66 -7.30
C CYS A 163 16.90 -1.64 -8.29
N GLU A 164 17.30 -2.07 -9.48
CA GLU A 164 17.85 -1.21 -10.52
C GLU A 164 16.84 -0.15 -11.00
N ASP A 165 15.60 -0.54 -11.21
CA ASP A 165 14.51 0.36 -11.60
C ASP A 165 14.15 1.34 -10.47
N HIS A 166 14.19 0.89 -9.21
CA HIS A 166 14.03 1.76 -8.04
C HIS A 166 15.15 2.81 -7.95
N ILE A 167 16.42 2.42 -8.15
CA ILE A 167 17.56 3.36 -8.16
C ILE A 167 17.38 4.39 -9.28
N LYS A 168 17.08 3.95 -10.50
CA LYS A 168 16.85 4.84 -11.65
C LYS A 168 15.69 5.82 -11.47
N ALA A 169 14.65 5.42 -10.75
CA ALA A 169 13.50 6.28 -10.47
C ALA A 169 13.81 7.39 -9.44
N HIS A 170 14.86 7.20 -8.62
CA HIS A 170 15.24 8.13 -7.55
C HIS A 170 16.58 8.85 -7.81
N GLU A 171 17.40 8.37 -8.75
CA GLU A 171 18.60 9.05 -9.25
C GLU A 171 18.24 10.10 -10.30
N GLY A 172 17.83 11.28 -9.83
CA GLY A 172 17.99 12.54 -10.56
C GLY A 172 19.43 13.09 -10.51
N VAL A 173 20.43 12.25 -10.23
CA VAL A 173 21.83 12.66 -10.05
C VAL A 173 22.74 11.77 -10.90
N ASN A 174 23.49 12.41 -11.78
CA ASN A 174 24.39 11.82 -12.75
C ASN A 174 25.55 11.09 -12.04
N VAL A 175 25.51 9.75 -11.95
CA VAL A 175 26.57 8.94 -11.29
C VAL A 175 27.78 8.70 -12.20
N PHE A 176 27.80 9.25 -13.42
CA PHE A 176 28.90 9.04 -14.38
C PHE A 176 29.50 10.35 -14.93
N ASP A 177 29.76 11.33 -14.05
CA ASP A 177 30.60 12.50 -14.38
C ASP A 177 31.84 12.59 -13.47
N GLU A 178 32.51 11.46 -13.21
CA GLU A 178 33.92 11.45 -12.82
C GLU A 178 34.63 10.30 -13.53
N ILE A 179 35.05 10.55 -14.78
CA ILE A 179 36.37 10.27 -15.35
C ILE A 179 36.34 10.89 -16.75
N LEU A 180 36.89 12.11 -16.86
CA LEU A 180 37.68 12.62 -17.98
C LEU A 180 38.38 13.92 -17.55
#